data_AF-A0A385IVV3-F1
#
_entry.id   AF-A0A385IVV3-F1
#
_cell.length_a   1.000
_cell.length_b   1.000
_cell.length_c   1.000
_cell.angle_alpha   90.00
_cell.angle_beta   90.00
_cell.angle_gamma   90.00
#
_symmetry.space_group_name_H-M   'P 1'
#
loop_
_entity.id
_entity.type
_entity.pdbx_description
1 polymer ?
#
loop_
_entity_poly.entity_id
_entity_poly.type
_entity_poly.pdbx_seq_one_letter_code
_entity_poly.pdbx_strand_id
1 'polypeptide(L)'
;ASSILLFPMTIVNFMSTSEPGAWKQFIAMNLAHGKPLYIVLYVVMIFFFGFFYTSVVFNPDETAENLCKNGAIVLGRRPGKHTAEYLDYVLTRLTVIGGIYLSIVCIIPEIL
;
A
#
# COMPACT_ATOMS: atom_id res chain seq x y z
N ALA A 1 8.12 -0.19 8.87
CA ALA A 1 6.87 -0.91 9.16
C ALA A 1 6.67 -1.13 10.66
N SER A 2 7.65 -1.70 11.37
CA SER A 2 7.55 -1.97 12.82
C SER A 2 7.29 -0.74 13.70
N SER A 3 7.80 0.45 13.32
CA SER A 3 7.61 1.68 14.08
C SER A 3 6.20 2.28 13.99
N ILE A 4 5.43 1.97 12.94
CA ILE A 4 4.03 2.41 12.79
C ILE A 4 3.07 1.54 13.61
N LEU A 5 3.45 0.28 13.87
CA LEU A 5 2.68 -0.65 14.70
C LEU A 5 2.94 -0.45 16.21
N LEU A 6 4.11 0.06 16.57
CA LEU A 6 4.44 0.38 17.97
C LEU A 6 3.72 1.65 18.46
N PHE A 7 3.47 2.62 17.59
CA PHE A 7 2.90 3.93 17.96
C PHE A 7 1.48 3.86 18.57
N PRO A 8 0.54 3.05 18.04
CA PRO A 8 -0.77 2.85 18.68
C PRO A 8 -0.66 2.11 20.01
N MET A 9 0.24 1.13 20.10
CA MET A 9 0.46 0.35 21.33
C MET A 9 1.02 1.23 22.45
N THR A 10 1.92 2.18 22.17
CA THR A 10 2.39 3.14 23.17
C THR A 10 1.30 4.11 23.61
N ILE A 11 0.43 4.57 22.70
CA ILE A 11 -0.69 5.44 23.04
C ILE A 11 -1.71 4.71 23.92
N VAL A 12 -2.03 3.45 23.60
CA VAL A 12 -2.95 2.63 24.41
C VAL A 12 -2.37 2.37 25.81
N ASN A 13 -1.07 2.13 25.91
CA ASN A 13 -0.39 1.99 27.21
C ASN A 13 -0.38 3.30 28.01
N PHE A 14 -0.21 4.45 27.37
CA PHE A 14 -0.29 5.77 28.03
C PHE A 14 -1.72 6.16 28.42
N MET A 15 -2.75 5.70 27.70
CA MET A 15 -4.17 5.95 27.97
C MET A 15 -4.81 4.96 28.96
N SER A 16 -4.02 4.06 29.56
CA SER A 16 -4.45 3.09 30.57
C SER A 16 -4.77 3.73 31.94
N THR A 17 -4.44 5.00 32.15
CA THR A 17 -4.68 5.73 33.43
C THR A 17 -6.08 6.32 33.55
N SER A 18 -6.95 6.22 32.54
CA SER A 18 -8.30 6.80 32.60
C SER A 18 -9.33 5.90 31.90
N GLU A 19 -10.09 5.18 32.71
CA GLU A 19 -11.35 4.47 32.44
C GLU A 19 -11.42 3.60 31.15
N PRO A 20 -11.65 2.28 31.26
CA PRO A 20 -11.81 1.38 30.13
C PRO A 20 -13.18 1.60 29.47
N GLY A 21 -13.31 2.64 28.65
CA GLY A 21 -14.49 2.77 27.78
C GLY A 21 -14.56 1.56 26.82
N ALA A 22 -15.75 1.00 26.61
CA ALA A 22 -15.99 -0.18 25.78
C ALA A 22 -15.31 -0.14 24.39
N TRP A 23 -15.13 1.06 23.82
CA TRP A 23 -14.36 1.29 22.60
C TRP A 23 -12.87 0.92 22.69
N LYS A 24 -12.19 1.17 23.82
CA LYS A 24 -10.79 0.77 24.05
C LYS A 24 -10.65 -0.74 24.11
N GLN A 25 -11.61 -1.42 24.74
CA GLN A 25 -11.62 -2.89 24.82
C GLN A 25 -12.00 -3.51 23.47
N PHE A 26 -12.87 -2.86 22.69
CA PHE A 26 -13.16 -3.27 21.32
C PHE A 26 -11.94 -3.12 20.40
N ILE A 27 -11.16 -2.04 20.53
CA ILE A 27 -9.93 -1.83 19.76
C ILE A 27 -8.83 -2.77 20.24
N ALA A 28 -8.59 -2.90 21.54
CA ALA A 28 -7.58 -3.81 22.08
C ALA A 28 -7.88 -5.29 21.78
N MET A 29 -9.17 -5.67 21.71
CA MET A 29 -9.59 -7.05 21.44
C MET A 29 -9.70 -7.35 19.94
N ASN A 30 -9.84 -6.36 19.06
CA ASN A 30 -9.89 -6.54 17.59
C ASN A 30 -8.62 -6.14 16.85
N LEU A 31 -7.73 -5.36 17.49
CA LEU A 31 -6.41 -4.95 17.00
C LEU A 31 -5.28 -5.68 17.74
N ALA A 32 -5.59 -6.80 18.39
CA ALA A 32 -4.60 -7.76 18.88
C ALA A 32 -4.13 -8.65 17.73
N HIS A 33 -2.84 -9.00 17.72
CA HIS A 33 -2.22 -9.88 16.73
C HIS A 33 -3.02 -11.19 16.57
N GLY A 34 -3.29 -11.60 15.32
CA GLY A 34 -3.95 -12.87 15.01
C GLY A 34 -5.47 -12.81 14.78
N LYS A 35 -6.09 -11.62 14.75
CA LYS A 35 -7.51 -11.50 14.35
C LYS A 35 -7.68 -11.09 12.88
N PRO A 36 -8.65 -11.68 12.16
CA PRO A 36 -8.84 -11.44 10.73
C PRO A 36 -9.14 -9.97 10.39
N LEU A 37 -9.69 -9.19 11.34
CA LEU A 37 -9.93 -7.76 11.15
C LEU A 37 -8.62 -6.95 10.99
N TYR A 38 -7.57 -7.30 11.74
CA TYR A 38 -6.26 -6.66 11.63
C TYR A 38 -5.59 -7.01 10.30
N ILE A 39 -5.62 -8.29 9.89
CA ILE A 39 -5.11 -8.75 8.58
C ILE A 39 -5.78 -7.96 7.44
N VAL A 40 -7.11 -7.87 7.45
CA VAL A 40 -7.85 -7.16 6.40
C VAL A 40 -7.47 -5.69 6.34
N LEU A 41 -7.39 -5.02 7.50
CA LEU A 41 -7.00 -3.61 7.56
C LEU A 41 -5.55 -3.40 7.12
N TYR A 42 -4.65 -4.31 7.47
CA TYR A 42 -3.25 -4.28 7.07
C TYR A 42 -3.08 -4.49 5.56
N VAL A 43 -3.78 -5.46 4.98
CA VAL A 43 -3.82 -5.71 3.53
C VAL A 43 -4.36 -4.49 2.79
N VAL A 44 -5.49 -3.92 3.23
CA VAL A 44 -6.05 -2.70 2.63
C VAL A 44 -5.04 -1.55 2.70
N MET A 45 -4.34 -1.40 3.81
CA MET A 45 -3.30 -0.38 3.97
C MET A 45 -2.11 -0.63 3.03
N ILE A 46 -1.67 -1.87 2.83
CA ILE A 46 -0.63 -2.22 1.85
C ILE A 46 -1.04 -1.82 0.44
N PHE A 47 -2.27 -2.17 0.02
CA PHE A 47 -2.78 -1.78 -1.29
C PHE A 47 -2.90 -0.26 -1.43
N PHE A 48 -3.46 0.41 -0.43
CA PHE A 48 -3.61 1.87 -0.43
C PHE A 48 -2.27 2.58 -0.58
N PHE A 49 -1.29 2.24 0.25
CA PHE A 49 0.04 2.84 0.18
C PHE A 49 0.81 2.43 -1.08
N GLY A 50 0.63 1.20 -1.57
CA GLY A 50 1.24 0.73 -2.81
C GLY A 50 0.77 1.54 -4.02
N PHE A 51 -0.54 1.66 -4.21
CA PHE A 51 -1.11 2.47 -5.29
C PHE A 51 -0.74 3.95 -5.16
N PHE A 52 -0.89 4.50 -3.95
CA PHE A 52 -0.55 5.90 -3.69
C PHE A 52 0.93 6.18 -3.99
N TYR A 53 1.85 5.35 -3.49
CA TYR A 53 3.28 5.49 -3.75
C TYR A 53 3.61 5.44 -5.25
N THR A 54 3.02 4.48 -5.98
CA THR A 54 3.27 4.40 -7.43
C THR A 54 2.74 5.62 -8.19
N SER A 55 1.56 6.13 -7.83
CA SER A 55 1.00 7.32 -8.49
C SER A 55 1.78 8.60 -8.20
N VAL A 56 2.38 8.71 -7.00
CA VAL A 56 3.17 9.87 -6.60
C VAL A 56 4.57 9.85 -7.20
N VAL A 57 5.21 8.67 -7.28
CA VAL A 57 6.60 8.55 -7.76
C VAL A 57 6.67 8.40 -9.28
N PHE A 58 5.69 7.71 -9.90
CA PHE A 58 5.66 7.45 -11.33
C PHE A 58 4.45 8.11 -11.97
N ASN A 59 4.68 9.26 -12.60
CA ASN A 59 3.70 9.87 -13.49
C ASN A 59 3.88 9.30 -14.92
N PRO A 60 2.93 8.49 -15.44
CA PRO A 60 3.05 7.84 -16.75
C PRO A 60 3.08 8.84 -17.92
N ASP A 61 2.43 10.00 -17.78
CA ASP A 61 2.45 11.04 -18.82
C ASP A 61 3.84 11.69 -18.91
N GLU A 62 4.42 12.06 -17.76
CA GLU A 62 5.73 12.70 -17.70
C GLU A 62 6.85 11.73 -18.10
N THR A 63 6.76 10.46 -17.71
CA THR A 63 7.72 9.43 -18.15
C THR A 63 7.61 9.14 -19.64
N ALA A 64 6.41 9.12 -20.23
CA ALA A 64 6.24 8.99 -21.68
C ALA A 64 6.82 10.19 -22.45
N GLU A 65 6.65 11.41 -21.94
CA GLU A 65 7.23 12.61 -22.53
C GLU A 65 8.77 12.62 -22.42
N ASN A 66 9.30 12.25 -21.25
CA ASN A 66 10.74 12.11 -21.04
C ASN A 66 11.35 11.02 -21.92
N LEU A 67 10.67 9.89 -22.14
CA LEU A 67 11.12 8.85 -23.07
C LEU A 67 11.23 9.41 -24.49
N CYS A 68 10.22 10.14 -24.95
CA CYS A 68 10.24 10.78 -26.27
C CYS A 68 11.36 11.81 -26.42
N LYS A 69 11.60 12.64 -25.38
CA LYS A 69 12.71 13.62 -25.36
C LYS A 69 14.09 12.95 -25.38
N ASN A 70 14.23 11.79 -24.76
CA ASN A 70 15.46 11.00 -24.74
C ASN A 70 15.65 10.11 -25.99
N GLY A 71 14.78 10.22 -27.01
CA GLY A 71 14.84 9.41 -28.22
C GLY A 71 14.45 7.94 -28.03
N ALA A 72 13.94 7.58 -26.84
CA ALA A 72 13.44 6.24 -26.54
C ALA A 72 11.95 6.14 -26.91
N ILE A 73 11.60 5.13 -27.70
CA ILE A 73 10.23 4.87 -28.15
C ILE A 73 9.81 3.46 -27.76
N VAL A 74 8.61 3.34 -27.19
CA VAL A 74 8.00 2.04 -26.91
C VAL A 74 7.57 1.43 -28.24
N LEU A 75 8.10 0.24 -28.54
CA LEU A 75 7.84 -0.47 -29.80
C LEU A 75 6.34 -0.72 -29.99
N GLY A 76 5.81 -0.35 -31.16
CA GLY A 76 4.41 -0.63 -31.55
C GLY A 76 3.38 0.45 -31.20
N ARG A 77 3.75 1.54 -30.53
CA ARG A 77 2.86 2.70 -30.28
C ARG A 77 3.49 4.02 -30.69
N ARG A 78 2.65 4.93 -31.21
CA ARG A 78 3.09 6.30 -31.54
C ARG A 78 3.48 7.03 -30.25
N PRO A 79 4.63 7.74 -30.22
CA PRO A 79 5.10 8.45 -29.03
C PRO A 79 4.10 9.50 -28.52
N GLY A 80 4.06 9.69 -27.20
CA GLY A 80 3.15 10.61 -26.51
C GLY A 80 2.04 9.88 -25.76
N LYS A 81 0.78 10.31 -25.96
CA LYS A 81 -0.40 9.83 -25.20
C LYS A 81 -0.58 8.30 -25.23
N HIS A 82 -0.36 7.67 -26.38
CA HIS A 82 -0.51 6.22 -26.51
C HIS A 82 0.54 5.44 -25.69
N THR A 83 1.74 6.00 -25.52
CA THR A 83 2.78 5.43 -24.65
C THR A 83 2.41 5.59 -23.18
N ALA A 84 1.89 6.75 -22.78
CA ALA A 84 1.43 6.99 -21.41
C ALA A 84 0.28 6.05 -21.02
N GLU A 85 -0.73 5.88 -21.88
CA GLU A 85 -1.83 4.91 -21.70
C GLU A 85 -1.33 3.47 -21.56
N TYR A 86 -0.23 3.12 -22.25
CA TYR A 86 0.38 1.80 -22.12
C TYR A 86 1.08 1.64 -20.76
N LEU A 87 1.86 2.63 -20.37
CA LEU A 87 2.58 2.63 -19.10
C LEU A 87 1.61 2.56 -17.93
N ASP A 88 0.52 3.34 -17.97
CA ASP A 88 -0.52 3.33 -16.95
C ASP A 88 -1.21 1.96 -16.84
N TYR A 89 -1.53 1.34 -17.98
CA TYR A 89 -2.11 -0.01 -18.01
C TYR A 89 -1.17 -1.07 -17.41
N VAL A 90 0.13 -0.99 -17.73
CA VAL A 90 1.15 -1.92 -17.21
C VAL A 90 1.40 -1.68 -15.73
N LEU A 91 1.54 -0.42 -15.31
CA LEU A 91 1.72 -0.01 -13.92
C LEU A 91 0.58 -0.52 -13.05
N THR A 92 -0.67 -0.29 -13.46
CA THR A 92 -1.86 -0.74 -12.74
C THR A 92 -1.88 -2.26 -12.55
N ARG A 93 -1.53 -3.05 -13.58
CA ARG A 93 -1.48 -4.51 -13.43
C ARG A 93 -0.33 -4.97 -12.55
N LEU A 94 0.85 -4.36 -12.68
CA LEU A 94 2.00 -4.67 -11.84
C LEU A 94 1.74 -4.35 -10.37
N THR A 95 1.08 -3.23 -10.08
CA THR A 95 0.75 -2.85 -8.69
C THR A 95 -0.30 -3.77 -8.09
N VAL A 96 -1.30 -4.21 -8.85
CA VAL A 96 -2.28 -5.21 -8.37
C VAL A 96 -1.58 -6.53 -8.02
N ILE A 97 -0.76 -7.06 -8.92
CA ILE A 97 -0.06 -8.34 -8.71
C ILE A 97 0.96 -8.22 -7.58
N GLY A 98 1.74 -7.13 -7.56
CA GLY A 98 2.70 -6.84 -6.50
C GLY A 98 2.05 -6.63 -5.14
N GLY A 99 0.88 -5.99 -5.10
CA GLY A 99 0.08 -5.80 -3.89
C GLY A 99 -0.44 -7.12 -3.33
N ILE A 100 -0.92 -8.04 -4.20
CA ILE A 100 -1.30 -9.41 -3.80
C ILE A 100 -0.10 -10.15 -3.22
N TYR A 101 1.05 -10.11 -3.90
CA TYR A 101 2.27 -10.77 -3.43
C TYR A 101 2.74 -10.23 -2.07
N LEU A 102 2.82 -8.90 -1.92
CA LEU A 102 3.20 -8.26 -0.66
C LEU A 102 2.24 -8.60 0.47
N SER A 103 0.93 -8.63 0.18
CA SER A 103 -0.09 -9.00 1.15
C SER A 103 0.10 -10.42 1.67
N ILE A 104 0.39 -11.39 0.78
CA ILE A 104 0.67 -12.78 1.17
C ILE A 104 1.94 -12.87 2.03
N VAL A 105 3.03 -12.21 1.61
CA VAL A 105 4.29 -12.20 2.35
C VAL A 105 4.12 -11.61 3.75
N CYS A 106 3.27 -10.58 3.88
CA CYS A 106 2.95 -9.92 5.14
C CYS A 106 2.04 -10.75 6.06
N ILE A 107 1.19 -11.62 5.53
CA ILE A 107 0.32 -12.52 6.31
C ILE A 107 1.13 -13.64 6.97
N ILE A 108 2.21 -14.10 6.33
CA ILE A 108 3.06 -15.20 6.85
C ILE A 108 3.57 -14.92 8.29
N PRO A 109 4.24 -13.79 8.59
CA PRO A 109 4.71 -13.49 9.94
C PRO A 109 3.57 -13.12 10.91
N GLU A 110 2.35 -12.89 10.43
CA GLU A 110 1.21 -12.58 11.31
C GLU A 110 0.52 -13.83 11.86
N ILE A 111 0.68 -14.97 11.17
CA ILE A 111 0.14 -16.27 11.57
C ILE A 111 1.14 -17.06 12.45
N LEU A 112 2.43 -16.72 12.39
CA LEU A 112 3.56 -17.39 13.06
C LEU A 112 3.85 -16.77 14.44
#